data_AF-A0A2N2MHH2-F1
#
_entry.id   AF-A0A2N2MHH2-F1
#
_cell.length_a   1.000
_cell.length_b   1.000
_cell.length_c   1.000
_cell.angle_alpha   90.00
_cell.angle_beta   90.00
_cell.angle_gamma   90.00
#
_symmetry.space_group_name_H-M   'P 1'
#
loop_
_entity.id
_entity.type
_entity.pdbx_description
1 polymer ?
#
loop_
_entity_poly.entity_id
_entity_poly.type
_entity_poly.pdbx_seq_one_letter_code
_entity_poly.pdbx_strand_id
1 'polypeptide(L)'
;MVLWRFIEVDMIKVGTNIMDSERQKLEEAVTALKTGNKTAARQLFIEILRNNPKQEDAWVGLSLCVNSLAKRKEYLSRALRANPAHVYARSALARLERIPAPQKAVATPVPTPEKEPKVQRKWMEVYIGLGLVVLVLFGLMAGLGFVLNQQAEAARIESLPVELTSNRYVFIDFYADW
;
A
#
# COMPACT_ATOMS: atom_id res chain seq x y z
N MET A 1 4.38 45.68 26.04
CA MET A 1 3.22 45.32 25.18
C MET A 1 3.67 44.62 23.88
N VAL A 2 4.52 43.57 23.93
CA VAL A 2 4.91 42.81 22.71
C VAL A 2 5.24 41.31 22.95
N LEU A 3 5.11 40.79 24.18
CA LEU A 3 5.50 39.40 24.49
C LEU A 3 4.52 38.32 24.01
N TRP A 4 3.29 38.69 23.64
CA TRP A 4 2.28 37.72 23.20
C TRP A 4 2.42 37.30 21.73
N ARG A 5 3.12 38.07 20.88
CA ARG A 5 3.24 37.74 19.45
C ARG A 5 4.30 36.67 19.14
N PHE A 6 5.17 36.33 20.10
CA PHE A 6 6.27 35.38 19.90
C PHE A 6 5.87 33.93 20.21
N ILE A 7 4.96 33.71 21.18
CA ILE A 7 4.56 32.36 21.60
C ILE A 7 3.62 31.69 20.58
N GLU A 8 2.86 32.47 19.81
CA GLU A 8 1.85 31.95 18.89
C GLU A 8 2.44 31.41 17.57
N VAL A 9 3.58 31.95 17.12
CA VAL A 9 4.23 31.53 15.86
C VAL A 9 5.03 30.24 16.04
N ASP A 10 5.65 30.01 17.20
CA ASP A 10 6.41 28.77 17.45
C ASP A 10 5.52 27.54 17.65
N MET A 11 4.31 27.70 18.24
CA MET A 11 3.38 26.56 18.40
C MET A 11 2.79 26.07 17.08
N ILE A 12 2.60 26.95 16.09
CA ILE A 12 2.08 26.55 14.76
C ILE A 12 3.13 25.73 13.99
N LYS A 13 4.42 26.11 14.05
CA LYS A 13 5.50 25.38 13.37
C LYS A 13 5.73 23.97 13.89
N VAL A 14 5.58 23.75 15.20
CA VAL A 14 5.74 22.41 15.80
C VAL A 14 4.58 21.49 15.38
N GLY A 15 3.35 22.00 15.38
CA GLY A 15 2.18 21.24 14.94
C GLY A 15 2.27 20.77 13.48
N THR A 16 2.74 21.64 12.57
CA THR A 16 2.93 21.27 11.15
C THR A 16 4.03 20.24 10.95
N ASN A 17 5.17 20.38 11.66
CA ASN A 17 6.34 19.50 11.47
C ASN A 17 6.08 18.05 11.92
N ILE A 18 5.24 17.84 12.94
CA ILE A 18 4.89 16.49 13.43
C ILE A 18 3.99 15.76 12.43
N MET A 19 3.00 16.44 11.85
CA MET A 19 2.08 15.85 10.86
C MET A 19 2.80 15.45 9.57
N ASP A 20 3.78 16.25 9.13
CA ASP A 20 4.57 15.95 7.94
C ASP A 20 5.51 14.75 8.15
N SER A 21 6.07 14.60 9.35
CA SER A 21 6.90 13.43 9.71
C SER A 21 6.11 12.11 9.72
N GLU A 22 4.89 12.12 10.27
CA GLU A 22 4.04 10.92 10.29
C GLU A 22 3.63 10.49 8.88
N ARG A 23 3.30 11.47 8.02
CA ARG A 23 2.98 11.24 6.61
C ARG A 23 4.15 10.59 5.87
N GLN A 24 5.35 11.14 6.03
CA GLN A 24 6.55 10.63 5.38
C GLN A 24 6.84 9.17 5.79
N LYS A 25 6.67 8.83 7.08
CA LYS A 25 6.82 7.45 7.55
C LYS A 25 5.80 6.50 6.94
N LEU A 26 4.55 6.97 6.77
CA LEU A 26 3.50 6.18 6.13
C LEU A 26 3.81 5.91 4.65
N GLU A 27 4.27 6.93 3.92
CA GLU A 27 4.70 6.80 2.52
C GLU A 27 5.90 5.85 2.36
N GLU A 28 6.87 5.90 3.27
CA GLU A 28 8.00 4.98 3.30
C GLU A 28 7.54 3.54 3.51
N ALA A 29 6.62 3.31 4.46
CA ALA A 29 6.04 2.00 4.72
C ALA A 29 5.28 1.44 3.51
N VAL A 30 4.54 2.30 2.80
CA VAL A 30 3.85 1.94 1.55
C VAL A 30 4.85 1.60 0.46
N THR A 31 5.91 2.38 0.32
CA THR A 31 6.96 2.14 -0.68
C THR A 31 7.68 0.82 -0.42
N ALA A 32 8.00 0.51 0.83
CA ALA A 32 8.53 -0.80 1.23
C ALA A 32 7.57 -1.95 0.89
N LEU A 33 6.25 -1.72 1.01
CA LEU A 33 5.26 -2.71 0.61
C LEU A 33 5.19 -2.88 -0.92
N LYS A 34 5.22 -1.77 -1.69
CA LYS A 34 5.24 -1.76 -3.16
C LYS A 34 6.45 -2.50 -3.73
N THR A 35 7.62 -2.35 -3.10
CA THR A 35 8.86 -3.04 -3.49
C THR A 35 8.89 -4.52 -3.06
N GLY A 36 7.83 -5.01 -2.41
CA GLY A 36 7.72 -6.40 -1.95
C GLY A 36 8.39 -6.69 -0.60
N ASN A 37 9.01 -5.69 0.04
CA ASN A 37 9.64 -5.83 1.34
C ASN A 37 8.62 -5.74 2.50
N LYS A 38 7.82 -6.81 2.63
CA LYS A 38 6.77 -6.93 3.67
C LYS A 38 7.33 -6.87 5.09
N THR A 39 8.59 -7.28 5.31
CA THR A 39 9.23 -7.26 6.63
C THR A 39 9.51 -5.84 7.08
N ALA A 40 10.15 -5.04 6.22
CA ALA A 40 10.41 -3.62 6.50
C ALA A 40 9.11 -2.84 6.62
N ALA A 41 8.17 -3.02 5.68
CA ALA A 41 6.86 -2.38 5.73
C ALA A 41 6.13 -2.66 7.06
N ARG A 42 6.15 -3.92 7.52
CA ARG A 42 5.55 -4.30 8.81
C ARG A 42 6.18 -3.56 9.99
N GLN A 43 7.51 -3.42 10.02
CA GLN A 43 8.20 -2.71 11.11
C GLN A 43 7.78 -1.23 11.14
N LEU A 44 7.77 -0.58 9.98
CA LEU A 44 7.37 0.82 9.84
C LEU A 44 5.91 1.03 10.27
N PHE A 45 4.98 0.17 9.84
CA PHE A 45 3.58 0.28 10.27
C PHE A 45 3.40 0.07 11.78
N ILE A 46 4.17 -0.83 12.41
CA ILE A 46 4.14 -1.00 13.87
C ILE A 46 4.64 0.25 14.59
N GLU A 47 5.69 0.89 14.07
CA GLU A 47 6.20 2.14 14.64
C GLU A 47 5.17 3.27 14.54
N ILE A 48 4.54 3.43 13.38
CA ILE A 48 3.46 4.40 13.17
C ILE A 48 2.33 4.16 14.17
N LEU A 49 1.90 2.91 14.35
CA LEU A 49 0.83 2.56 15.29
C LEU A 49 1.22 2.72 16.76
N ARG A 50 2.52 2.69 17.08
CA ARG A 50 3.01 2.97 18.44
C ARG A 50 2.82 4.44 18.80
N ASN A 51 3.04 5.33 17.83
CA ASN A 51 2.88 6.77 18.01
C ASN A 51 1.40 7.18 17.89
N ASN A 52 0.71 6.64 16.86
CA ASN A 52 -0.69 6.89 16.59
C ASN A 52 -1.46 5.57 16.39
N PRO A 53 -2.04 4.99 17.46
CA PRO A 53 -2.77 3.72 17.37
C PRO A 53 -4.09 3.82 16.61
N LYS A 54 -4.58 5.04 16.34
CA LYS A 54 -5.80 5.30 15.57
C LYS A 54 -5.56 5.39 14.07
N GLN A 55 -4.31 5.26 13.61
CA GLN A 55 -4.00 5.33 12.18
C GLN A 55 -4.52 4.10 11.44
N GLU A 56 -5.65 4.25 10.76
CA GLU A 56 -6.35 3.18 10.06
C GLU A 56 -5.55 2.63 8.88
N ASP A 57 -4.84 3.49 8.14
CA ASP A 57 -4.01 3.12 6.99
C ASP A 57 -2.88 2.15 7.39
N ALA A 58 -2.29 2.35 8.56
CA ALA A 58 -1.23 1.48 9.07
C ALA A 58 -1.78 0.10 9.45
N TRP A 59 -3.00 0.02 10.01
CA TRP A 59 -3.67 -1.25 10.26
C TRP A 59 -3.98 -2.00 8.95
N VAL A 60 -4.41 -1.29 7.91
CA VAL A 60 -4.61 -1.91 6.59
C VAL A 60 -3.27 -2.36 5.99
N GLY A 61 -2.22 -1.55 6.06
CA GLY A 61 -0.87 -1.91 5.62
C GLY A 61 -0.35 -3.19 6.28
N LEU A 62 -0.57 -3.36 7.59
CA LEU A 62 -0.24 -4.60 8.30
C LEU A 62 -1.01 -5.82 7.77
N SER A 63 -2.27 -5.64 7.36
CA SER A 63 -3.08 -6.72 6.80
C SER A 63 -2.49 -7.25 5.47
N LEU A 64 -1.80 -6.40 4.72
CA LEU A 64 -1.14 -6.74 3.45
C LEU A 64 0.22 -7.40 3.65
N CYS A 65 0.89 -7.07 4.75
CA CYS A 65 2.16 -7.69 5.14
C CYS A 65 2.00 -9.14 5.61
N VAL A 66 0.80 -9.56 6.04
CA VAL A 66 0.54 -10.92 6.49
C VAL A 66 -0.02 -11.84 5.41
N ASN A 67 0.41 -13.09 5.44
CA ASN A 67 -0.05 -14.15 4.54
C ASN A 67 -1.22 -14.97 5.13
N SER A 68 -1.42 -14.92 6.45
CA SER A 68 -2.52 -15.65 7.11
C SER A 68 -3.83 -14.88 6.96
N LEU A 69 -4.85 -15.55 6.41
CA LEU A 69 -6.19 -15.00 6.25
C LEU A 69 -6.82 -14.59 7.59
N ALA A 70 -6.61 -15.37 8.66
CA ALA A 70 -7.10 -15.05 10.00
C ALA A 70 -6.49 -13.73 10.53
N LYS A 71 -5.16 -13.58 10.43
CA LYS A 71 -4.48 -12.34 10.85
C LYS A 71 -4.88 -11.15 9.97
N ARG A 72 -5.06 -11.36 8.67
CA ARG A 72 -5.51 -10.31 7.75
C ARG A 72 -6.89 -9.79 8.16
N LYS A 73 -7.85 -10.67 8.47
CA LYS A 73 -9.17 -10.28 8.98
C LYS A 73 -9.07 -9.51 10.29
N GLU A 74 -8.22 -9.95 11.21
CA GLU A 74 -8.02 -9.27 12.50
C GLU A 74 -7.52 -7.82 12.32
N TYR A 75 -6.50 -7.60 11.49
CA TYR A 75 -5.97 -6.26 11.26
C TYR A 75 -6.96 -5.35 10.56
N LEU A 76 -7.68 -5.84 9.57
CA LEU A 76 -8.73 -5.06 8.90
C LEU A 76 -9.89 -4.73 9.85
N SER A 77 -10.25 -5.64 10.77
CA SER A 77 -11.24 -5.35 11.82
C SER A 77 -10.77 -4.23 12.73
N ARG A 78 -9.48 -4.18 13.07
CA ARG A 78 -8.90 -3.07 13.84
C ARG A 78 -8.90 -1.76 13.06
N ALA A 79 -8.58 -1.79 11.76
CA ALA A 79 -8.69 -0.62 10.90
C ALA A 79 -10.12 -0.04 10.90
N LEU A 80 -11.14 -0.90 10.80
CA LEU A 80 -12.54 -0.46 10.86
C LEU A 80 -12.98 0.02 12.25
N ARG A 81 -12.36 -0.44 13.34
CA ARG A 81 -12.61 0.12 14.68
C ARG A 81 -12.02 1.52 14.83
N ALA A 82 -10.86 1.76 14.22
CA ALA A 82 -10.24 3.08 14.19
C ALA A 82 -11.06 4.04 13.30
N ASN A 83 -11.41 3.59 12.09
CA ASN A 83 -12.25 4.34 11.16
C ASN A 83 -13.31 3.44 10.50
N PRO A 84 -14.57 3.45 10.97
CA PRO A 84 -15.64 2.65 10.41
C PRO A 84 -15.98 2.99 8.96
N ALA A 85 -15.65 4.21 8.51
CA ALA A 85 -15.92 4.68 7.16
C ALA A 85 -14.81 4.32 6.15
N HIS A 86 -13.78 3.58 6.58
CA HIS A 86 -12.67 3.23 5.71
C HIS A 86 -13.08 2.22 4.62
N VAL A 87 -13.19 2.72 3.38
CA VAL A 87 -13.79 2.02 2.24
C VAL A 87 -13.07 0.71 1.91
N TYR A 88 -11.73 0.76 1.81
CA TYR A 88 -10.95 -0.43 1.42
C TYR A 88 -11.00 -1.53 2.48
N ALA A 89 -10.79 -1.18 3.76
CA ALA A 89 -10.88 -2.15 4.85
C ALA A 89 -12.23 -2.89 4.87
N ARG A 90 -13.33 -2.20 4.58
CA ARG A 90 -14.67 -2.79 4.48
C ARG A 90 -14.79 -3.73 3.27
N SER A 91 -14.36 -3.29 2.09
CA SER A 91 -14.43 -4.11 0.87
C SER A 91 -13.51 -5.34 0.97
N ALA A 92 -12.31 -5.18 1.52
CA ALA A 92 -11.36 -6.25 1.74
C ALA A 92 -11.88 -7.29 2.75
N LEU A 93 -12.49 -6.87 3.86
CA LEU A 93 -13.13 -7.80 4.80
C LEU A 93 -14.28 -8.58 4.18
N ALA A 94 -15.19 -7.89 3.48
CA ALA A 94 -16.29 -8.54 2.80
C ALA A 94 -15.81 -9.58 1.77
N ARG A 95 -14.72 -9.29 1.05
CA ARG A 95 -14.09 -10.26 0.12
C ARG A 95 -13.51 -11.46 0.87
N LEU A 96 -12.85 -11.25 2.01
CA LEU A 96 -12.26 -12.33 2.80
C LEU A 96 -13.29 -13.19 3.54
N GLU A 97 -14.47 -12.64 3.86
CA GLU A 97 -15.57 -13.39 4.46
C GLU A 97 -16.22 -14.36 3.48
N ARG A 98 -16.24 -14.02 2.19
CA ARG A 98 -16.73 -14.91 1.12
C ARG A 98 -15.78 -16.09 0.83
N ILE A 99 -14.54 -16.02 1.28
CA ILE A 99 -13.60 -17.14 1.18
C ILE A 99 -13.91 -18.09 2.35
N PRO A 100 -14.47 -19.28 2.10
CA PRO A 100 -14.67 -20.26 3.16
C PRO A 100 -13.30 -20.56 3.78
N ALA A 101 -13.23 -20.50 5.12
CA ALA A 101 -12.01 -20.85 5.83
C ALA A 101 -11.60 -22.27 5.38
N PRO A 102 -10.32 -22.51 5.06
CA PRO A 102 -9.84 -23.88 4.91
C PRO A 102 -10.17 -24.57 6.23
N GLN A 103 -11.19 -25.45 6.20
CA GLN A 103 -11.46 -26.34 7.32
C GLN A 103 -10.13 -27.02 7.59
N LYS A 104 -9.66 -26.94 8.84
CA LYS A 104 -8.45 -27.63 9.31
C LYS A 104 -8.39 -28.98 8.62
N ALA A 105 -7.45 -29.13 7.70
CA ALA A 105 -7.11 -30.42 7.15
C ALA A 105 -6.77 -31.29 8.36
N VAL A 106 -7.67 -32.21 8.67
CA VAL A 106 -7.39 -33.31 9.59
C VAL A 106 -6.14 -33.97 9.03
N ALA A 107 -5.07 -33.95 9.83
CA ALA A 107 -3.83 -34.60 9.48
C ALA A 107 -4.10 -36.11 9.36
N THR A 108 -4.33 -36.60 8.14
CA THR A 108 -4.07 -37.99 7.81
C THR A 108 -2.56 -38.16 7.63
N PRO A 109 -1.92 -39.15 8.28
CA PRO A 109 -0.52 -39.43 8.06
C PRO A 109 -0.28 -39.93 6.63
N VAL A 110 0.77 -39.36 6.05
CA VAL A 110 1.44 -39.59 4.76
C VAL A 110 1.40 -41.04 4.24
N PRO A 111 1.26 -41.24 2.92
CA PRO A 111 2.30 -41.96 2.21
C PRO A 111 2.90 -41.11 1.09
N THR A 112 4.23 -41.03 1.12
CA THR A 112 5.10 -40.52 0.07
C THR A 112 4.84 -41.29 -1.23
N PRO A 113 4.68 -40.58 -2.36
CA PRO A 113 5.34 -41.01 -3.57
C PRO A 113 6.29 -39.89 -3.99
N GLU A 114 7.55 -40.15 -3.72
CA GLU A 114 8.67 -39.58 -4.45
C GLU A 114 8.45 -39.83 -5.94
N LYS A 115 8.37 -38.74 -6.71
CA LYS A 115 8.71 -38.70 -8.13
C LYS A 115 9.10 -37.26 -8.45
N GLU A 116 10.40 -37.01 -8.47
CA GLU A 116 10.97 -35.82 -9.10
C GLU A 116 10.58 -35.80 -10.58
N PRO A 117 9.99 -34.71 -11.12
CA PRO A 117 10.05 -34.47 -12.54
C PRO A 117 11.35 -33.70 -12.82
N LYS A 118 12.31 -34.37 -13.45
CA LYS A 118 13.44 -33.72 -14.14
C LYS A 118 12.87 -32.74 -15.18
N VAL A 119 12.73 -31.47 -14.80
CA VAL A 119 12.37 -30.40 -15.74
C VAL A 119 13.60 -30.12 -16.61
N GLN A 120 13.56 -30.71 -17.80
CA GLN A 120 14.55 -30.57 -18.84
C GLN A 120 14.57 -29.10 -19.30
N ARG A 121 15.54 -28.36 -18.75
CA ARG A 121 15.85 -26.97 -19.04
C ARG A 121 16.35 -26.84 -20.49
N LYS A 122 15.44 -26.68 -21.45
CA LYS A 122 15.84 -26.37 -22.84
C LYS A 122 14.92 -25.39 -23.58
N TRP A 123 14.23 -24.52 -22.86
CA TRP A 123 13.41 -23.44 -23.44
C TRP A 123 13.69 -22.07 -22.83
N MET A 124 14.91 -21.85 -22.32
CA MET A 124 15.28 -20.60 -21.65
C MET A 124 15.94 -19.58 -22.58
N GLU A 125 16.38 -19.99 -23.78
CA GLU A 125 17.09 -19.09 -24.71
C GLU A 125 16.14 -18.29 -25.61
N VAL A 126 14.94 -18.78 -25.90
CA VAL A 126 14.02 -18.10 -26.84
C VAL A 126 13.31 -16.90 -26.22
N TYR A 127 13.07 -16.90 -24.91
CA TYR A 127 12.29 -15.85 -24.24
C TYR A 127 13.07 -14.54 -24.01
N ILE A 128 14.40 -14.57 -23.97
CA ILE A 128 15.23 -13.38 -23.70
C ILE A 128 15.16 -12.40 -24.89
N GLY A 129 15.14 -12.90 -26.13
CA GLY A 129 15.03 -12.06 -27.33
C GLY A 129 13.64 -11.43 -27.50
N LEU A 130 12.57 -12.19 -27.22
CA LEU A 130 11.19 -11.69 -27.33
C LEU A 130 10.89 -10.61 -26.29
N GLY A 131 11.45 -10.72 -25.08
CA GLY A 131 11.28 -9.74 -24.01
C GLY A 131 11.82 -8.35 -24.36
N LEU A 132 12.97 -8.27 -25.05
CA LEU A 132 13.58 -6.98 -25.44
C LEU A 132 12.75 -6.22 -26.47
N VAL A 133 12.16 -6.92 -27.45
CA VAL A 133 11.32 -6.29 -28.48
C VAL A 133 10.04 -5.71 -27.88
N VAL A 134 9.40 -6.43 -26.95
CA VAL A 134 8.21 -5.94 -26.23
C VAL A 134 8.54 -4.71 -25.38
N LEU A 135 9.72 -4.68 -24.74
CA LEU A 135 10.16 -3.55 -23.92
C LEU A 135 10.36 -2.28 -24.73
N VAL A 136 10.96 -2.39 -25.93
CA VAL A 136 11.18 -1.24 -26.83
C VAL A 136 9.85 -0.72 -27.39
N LEU A 137 8.95 -1.62 -27.80
CA LEU A 137 7.63 -1.24 -28.28
C LEU A 137 6.78 -0.59 -27.17
N PHE A 138 6.86 -1.12 -25.94
CA PHE A 138 6.19 -0.53 -24.79
C PHE A 138 6.74 0.86 -24.44
N GLY A 139 8.06 1.05 -24.51
CA GLY A 139 8.70 2.35 -24.28
C GLY A 139 8.27 3.42 -25.29
N LEU A 140 8.17 3.06 -26.57
CA LEU A 140 7.69 3.99 -27.62
C LEU A 140 6.20 4.31 -27.48
N MET A 141 5.39 3.31 -27.11
CA MET A 141 3.95 3.50 -26.89
C MET A 141 3.68 4.36 -25.64
N ALA A 142 4.45 4.18 -24.57
CA ALA A 142 4.36 4.99 -23.36
C ALA A 142 4.86 6.43 -23.59
N GLY A 143 5.93 6.60 -24.36
CA GLY A 143 6.50 7.91 -24.67
C GLY A 143 5.55 8.82 -25.46
N LEU A 144 4.80 8.26 -26.41
CA LEU A 144 3.84 9.04 -27.21
C LEU A 144 2.62 9.48 -26.38
N GLY A 145 2.16 8.64 -25.45
CA GLY A 145 1.06 8.98 -24.53
C GLY A 145 1.45 10.03 -23.48
N PHE A 146 2.68 9.95 -22.96
CA PHE A 146 3.17 10.87 -21.93
C PHE A 146 3.30 12.33 -22.42
N VAL A 147 3.73 12.53 -23.67
CA VAL A 147 3.92 13.86 -24.25
C VAL A 147 2.59 14.54 -24.60
N LEU A 148 1.57 13.79 -25.00
CA LEU A 148 0.24 14.34 -25.26
C LEU A 148 -0.54 14.63 -23.96
N ASN A 149 -0.26 13.90 -22.87
CA ASN A 149 -0.91 14.11 -21.57
C ASN A 149 -0.40 15.36 -20.83
N GLN A 150 0.83 15.82 -21.13
CA GLN A 150 1.44 17.01 -20.51
C GLN A 150 0.67 18.32 -20.79
N GLN A 151 0.01 18.45 -21.95
CA GLN A 151 -0.71 19.69 -22.28
C GLN A 151 -2.07 19.82 -21.54
N ALA A 152 -2.60 18.73 -20.99
CA ALA A 152 -3.93 18.72 -20.36
C ALA A 152 -3.92 19.09 -18.86
N GLU A 153 -2.78 18.93 -18.18
CA GLU A 153 -2.68 19.16 -16.73
C GLU A 153 -2.54 20.64 -16.35
N ALA A 154 -1.97 21.48 -17.22
CA ALA A 154 -1.71 22.89 -16.93
C ALA A 154 -3.00 23.72 -16.69
N ALA A 155 -4.12 23.36 -17.32
CA ALA A 155 -5.36 24.15 -17.24
C ALA A 155 -6.27 23.77 -16.06
N ARG A 156 -6.07 22.60 -15.43
CA ARG A 156 -6.97 22.11 -14.36
C ARG A 156 -6.54 22.58 -12.96
N ILE A 157 -5.29 23.04 -12.80
CA ILE A 157 -4.71 23.39 -11.50
C ILE A 157 -5.24 24.74 -10.96
N GLU A 158 -5.78 25.63 -11.80
CA GLU A 158 -6.15 27.00 -11.40
C GLU A 158 -7.54 27.13 -10.71
N SER A 159 -8.41 26.10 -10.77
CA SER A 159 -9.82 26.24 -10.35
C SER A 159 -10.28 25.38 -9.16
N LEU A 160 -9.36 24.75 -8.42
CA LEU A 160 -9.73 23.93 -7.26
C LEU A 160 -9.33 24.60 -5.93
N PRO A 161 -10.28 25.03 -5.09
CA PRO A 161 -9.97 25.39 -3.71
C PRO A 161 -9.52 24.13 -2.95
N VAL A 162 -8.21 24.01 -2.72
CA VAL A 162 -7.57 22.90 -2.00
C VAL A 162 -7.70 23.13 -0.49
N GLU A 163 -8.90 22.95 0.04
CA GLU A 163 -9.11 22.74 1.47
C GLU A 163 -10.04 21.54 1.66
N LEU A 164 -9.67 20.62 2.58
CA LEU A 164 -10.41 19.46 3.10
C LEU A 164 -10.09 18.02 2.66
N THR A 165 -9.11 17.73 1.81
CA THR A 165 -8.80 16.33 1.45
C THR A 165 -7.30 15.97 1.42
N SER A 166 -6.43 16.66 2.15
CA SER A 166 -4.99 16.28 2.16
C SER A 166 -4.67 15.08 3.09
N ASN A 167 -5.54 14.75 4.06
CA ASN A 167 -5.20 13.81 5.15
C ASN A 167 -5.70 12.37 4.96
N ARG A 168 -6.17 11.96 3.77
CA ARG A 168 -6.85 10.64 3.58
C ARG A 168 -6.45 9.83 2.34
N TYR A 169 -5.37 10.17 1.63
CA TYR A 169 -5.20 9.69 0.24
C TYR A 169 -3.92 8.95 -0.10
N VAL A 170 -2.91 8.83 0.78
CA VAL A 170 -1.65 8.10 0.48
C VAL A 170 -1.91 6.67 0.00
N PHE A 171 -2.95 6.03 0.54
CA PHE A 171 -3.31 4.66 0.22
C PHE A 171 -4.40 4.49 -0.85
N ILE A 172 -5.13 5.54 -1.24
CA ILE A 172 -6.22 5.40 -2.22
C ILE A 172 -5.67 5.00 -3.59
N ASP A 173 -4.58 5.63 -4.02
CA ASP A 173 -3.89 5.25 -5.26
C ASP A 173 -3.25 3.86 -5.13
N PHE A 174 -2.71 3.51 -3.96
CA PHE A 174 -2.15 2.18 -3.72
C PHE A 174 -3.20 1.07 -3.82
N TYR A 175 -4.42 1.29 -3.34
CA TYR A 175 -5.48 0.27 -3.38
C TYR A 175 -6.05 0.04 -4.77
N ALA A 176 -5.92 1.00 -5.69
CA ALA A 176 -6.41 0.86 -7.05
C ALA A 176 -5.55 -0.11 -7.89
N ASP A 177 -4.29 -0.30 -7.53
CA ASP A 177 -3.31 -1.13 -8.25
C ASP A 177 -3.38 -2.65 -7.93
N TRP A 178 -4.26 -3.10 -7.03
CA TRP A 178 -4.34 -4.49 -6.53
C TRP A 178 -5.73 -5.14 -6.68
#